data_AF-A0A8K0JX78-F1
#
_entry.id   AF-A0A8K0JX78-F1
#
_cell.length_a   1.000
_cell.length_b   1.000
_cell.length_c   1.000
_cell.angle_alpha   90.00
_cell.angle_beta   90.00
_cell.angle_gamma   90.00
#
_symmetry.space_group_name_H-M   'P 1'
#
loop_
_entity.id
_entity.type
_entity.pdbx_description
1 polymer ?
#
loop_
_entity_poly.entity_id
_entity_poly.type
_entity_poly.pdbx_seq_one_letter_code
_entity_poly.pdbx_strand_id
1 'polypeptide(L)'
;MNFDSTYKVAFEEGNFFSDEPGYYQEGEFGVRLENVLEVVKVETKYKFDGPYLGFRSVTLVPFEPKLINLELLSNDQRRMLNNYNAQIRTTVGAELKRQKRMHGFYWMMSKTVHTPECKTRVPNSRTTSSSPPSILSGVCHPIALALIALVSYLSS
;
A
#
# COMPACT_ATOMS: atom_id res chain seq x y z
N MET A 1 -21.41 17.64 -15.55
CA MET A 1 -20.92 18.25 -14.30
C MET A 1 -19.54 18.80 -14.60
N ASN A 2 -19.38 20.12 -14.59
CA ASN A 2 -18.07 20.75 -14.81
C ASN A 2 -17.28 20.65 -13.51
N PHE A 3 -16.19 19.89 -13.51
CA PHE A 3 -15.22 19.91 -12.43
C PHE A 3 -14.44 21.21 -12.53
N ASP A 4 -14.88 22.22 -11.79
CA ASP A 4 -14.16 23.47 -11.64
C ASP A 4 -12.89 23.20 -10.81
N SER A 5 -11.72 23.43 -11.41
CA SER A 5 -10.39 23.19 -10.83
C SER A 5 -9.99 24.17 -9.71
N THR A 6 -10.94 24.98 -9.23
CA THR A 6 -10.71 26.22 -8.50
C THR A 6 -10.62 26.05 -6.97
N TYR A 7 -10.97 24.89 -6.42
CA TYR A 7 -10.81 24.60 -4.98
C TYR A 7 -9.61 23.68 -4.71
N LYS A 8 -8.40 24.22 -4.89
CA LYS A 8 -7.16 23.57 -4.42
C LYS A 8 -6.83 24.07 -3.02
N VAL A 9 -7.19 23.28 -2.02
CA VAL A 9 -6.78 23.51 -0.63
C VAL A 9 -5.46 22.77 -0.41
N ALA A 10 -4.45 23.47 0.08
CA ALA A 10 -3.17 22.86 0.42
C ALA A 10 -3.31 21.98 1.67
N PHE A 11 -2.55 20.89 1.75
CA PHE A 11 -2.47 20.11 2.98
C PHE A 11 -1.73 20.91 4.05
N GLU A 12 -2.32 20.93 5.25
CA GLU A 12 -1.73 21.48 6.46
C GLU A 12 -1.62 20.37 7.50
N GLU A 13 -0.60 20.45 8.36
CA GLU A 13 -0.42 19.53 9.47
C GLU A 13 -1.68 19.49 10.34
N GLY A 14 -2.16 18.29 10.67
CA GLY A 14 -3.39 18.07 11.42
C GLY A 14 -4.65 17.91 10.55
N ASN A 15 -4.56 18.09 9.22
CA ASN A 15 -5.66 17.74 8.33
C ASN A 15 -5.91 16.23 8.32
N PHE A 16 -7.18 15.83 8.30
CA PHE A 16 -7.62 14.45 8.12
C PHE A 16 -8.36 14.30 6.79
N PHE A 17 -8.13 13.20 6.09
CA PHE A 17 -8.83 12.87 4.85
C PHE A 17 -8.90 11.35 4.62
N SER A 18 -9.79 10.92 3.73
CA SER A 18 -9.88 9.53 3.27
C SER A 18 -8.93 9.28 2.09
N ASP A 19 -8.18 8.18 2.15
CA ASP A 19 -7.50 7.57 1.00
C ASP A 19 -8.27 6.30 0.62
N GLU A 20 -9.05 6.38 -0.48
CA GLU A 20 -10.09 5.40 -0.81
C GLU A 20 -10.10 4.86 -2.26
N PRO A 21 -8.96 4.42 -2.83
CA PRO A 21 -8.94 3.85 -4.17
C PRO A 21 -9.84 2.61 -4.29
N GLY A 22 -10.49 2.48 -5.45
CA GLY A 22 -11.35 1.34 -5.74
C GLY A 22 -11.50 1.03 -7.23
N TYR A 23 -12.03 -0.16 -7.51
CA TYR A 23 -12.34 -0.68 -8.84
C TYR A 23 -13.65 -1.46 -8.78
N TYR A 24 -14.44 -1.35 -9.84
CA TYR A 24 -15.73 -2.01 -9.96
C TYR A 24 -15.88 -2.61 -11.35
N GLN A 25 -16.22 -3.91 -11.38
CA GLN A 25 -16.62 -4.64 -12.57
C GLN A 25 -18.14 -4.80 -12.54
N GLU A 26 -18.83 -4.18 -13.51
CA GLU A 26 -20.29 -4.23 -13.57
C GLU A 26 -20.80 -5.66 -13.68
N GLY A 27 -21.86 -5.98 -12.92
CA GLY A 27 -22.46 -7.31 -12.90
C GLY A 27 -21.66 -8.38 -12.16
N GLU A 28 -20.46 -8.07 -11.66
CA GLU A 28 -19.58 -9.03 -10.98
C GLU A 28 -19.22 -8.59 -9.55
N PHE A 29 -18.19 -7.76 -9.38
CA PHE A 29 -17.64 -7.43 -8.07
C PHE A 29 -17.08 -6.00 -8.01
N GLY A 30 -16.86 -5.52 -6.79
CA GLY A 30 -16.17 -4.27 -6.51
C GLY A 30 -15.19 -4.41 -5.36
N VAL A 31 -14.11 -3.63 -5.41
CA VAL A 31 -13.10 -3.54 -4.35
C VAL A 31 -12.86 -2.07 -4.06
N ARG A 32 -12.89 -1.69 -2.78
CA ARG A 32 -12.45 -0.38 -2.30
C ARG A 32 -11.58 -0.58 -1.06
N LEU A 33 -10.43 0.09 -1.04
CA LEU A 33 -9.52 0.10 0.11
C LEU A 33 -9.58 1.50 0.69
N GLU A 34 -10.03 1.64 1.93
CA GLU A 34 -10.27 2.95 2.54
C GLU A 34 -9.53 3.07 3.87
N ASN A 35 -8.70 4.09 3.99
CA ASN A 35 -8.02 4.47 5.23
C ASN A 35 -8.22 5.96 5.51
N VAL A 36 -8.41 6.31 6.79
CA VAL A 36 -8.28 7.69 7.24
C VAL A 36 -6.81 7.99 7.49
N LEU A 37 -6.33 9.05 6.85
CA LEU A 37 -4.96 9.54 6.98
C LEU A 37 -4.95 10.90 7.65
N GLU A 38 -3.92 11.14 8.45
CA GLU A 38 -3.59 12.43 9.04
C GLU A 38 -2.33 13.00 8.39
N VAL A 39 -2.36 14.28 8.04
CA VAL A 39 -1.18 15.01 7.56
C VAL A 39 -0.28 15.34 8.75
N VAL A 40 0.98 14.88 8.70
CA VAL A 40 1.97 15.09 9.75
C VAL A 40 3.26 15.65 9.17
N LYS A 41 4.04 16.38 9.97
CA LYS A 41 5.42 16.71 9.59
C LYS A 41 6.31 15.47 9.59
N VAL A 42 7.19 15.37 8.61
CA VAL A 42 8.17 14.28 8.49
C VAL A 42 9.57 14.82 8.28
N GLU A 43 10.54 14.11 8.85
CA GLU A 43 11.96 14.40 8.66
C GLU A 43 12.50 13.64 7.45
N THR A 44 13.19 14.35 6.57
CA THR A 44 13.80 13.80 5.36
C THR A 44 15.32 13.93 5.41
N LYS A 45 16.03 13.10 4.63
CA LYS A 45 17.50 13.11 4.57
C LYS A 45 18.07 14.49 4.20
N TYR A 46 17.38 15.20 3.33
CA TYR A 46 17.74 16.55 2.90
C TYR A 46 16.64 17.51 3.33
N LYS A 47 17.02 18.69 3.80
CA LYS A 47 16.10 19.77 4.15
C LYS A 47 16.30 20.92 3.15
N PHE A 48 15.22 21.27 2.47
CA PHE A 48 15.12 22.50 1.67
C PHE A 48 13.99 23.34 2.28
N ASP A 49 14.03 24.67 2.10
CA ASP A 49 13.19 25.65 2.79
C ASP A 49 11.78 25.15 3.17
N GLY A 50 11.59 24.87 4.46
CA GLY A 50 10.31 24.45 5.05
C GLY A 50 10.26 22.98 5.54
N PRO A 51 9.22 22.63 6.31
CA PRO A 51 9.00 21.24 6.73
C PRO A 51 8.42 20.40 5.58
N TYR A 52 8.80 19.13 5.52
CA TYR A 52 8.12 18.16 4.65
C TYR A 52 6.89 17.60 5.35
N LEU A 53 5.85 17.33 4.57
CA LEU A 53 4.64 16.66 5.03
C LEU A 53 4.66 15.19 4.60
N GLY A 54 4.06 14.35 5.44
CA GLY A 54 3.78 12.96 5.17
C GLY A 54 2.44 12.57 5.77
N PHE A 55 2.12 11.28 5.70
CA PHE A 55 0.84 10.76 6.14
C PHE A 55 1.01 9.73 7.24
N ARG A 56 0.19 9.83 8.27
CA ARG A 56 0.03 8.84 9.32
C ARG A 56 -1.31 8.14 9.17
N SER A 57 -1.32 6.81 9.10
CA SER A 57 -2.55 6.04 9.11
C SER A 57 -3.22 6.10 10.48
N VAL A 58 -4.49 6.52 10.48
CA VAL A 58 -5.36 6.53 11.67
C VAL A 58 -6.16 5.23 11.72
N THR A 59 -6.66 4.78 10.57
CA THR A 59 -7.30 3.46 10.43
C THR A 59 -6.24 2.36 10.57
N LEU A 60 -6.41 1.48 11.55
CA LEU A 60 -5.52 0.35 11.82
C LEU A 60 -6.30 -0.97 11.73
N VAL A 61 -6.59 -1.41 10.51
CA VAL A 61 -7.30 -2.66 10.23
C VAL A 61 -6.48 -3.45 9.21
N PRO A 62 -6.21 -4.75 9.43
CA PRO A 62 -5.44 -5.55 8.48
C PRO A 62 -6.13 -5.62 7.11
N PHE A 63 -5.36 -5.50 6.03
CA PHE A 63 -5.80 -5.91 4.70
C PHE A 63 -6.02 -7.43 4.65
N GLU A 64 -6.92 -7.90 3.77
CA GLU A 64 -7.13 -9.34 3.58
C GLU A 64 -5.97 -9.95 2.77
N PRO A 65 -5.09 -10.78 3.37
CA PRO A 65 -3.90 -11.26 2.68
C PRO A 65 -4.21 -12.16 1.48
N LYS A 66 -5.36 -12.86 1.50
CA LYS A 66 -5.82 -13.70 0.39
C LYS A 66 -6.16 -12.91 -0.87
N LEU A 67 -6.41 -11.61 -0.75
CA LEU A 67 -6.73 -10.72 -1.87
C LEU A 67 -5.52 -9.94 -2.38
N ILE A 68 -4.31 -10.26 -1.91
CA ILE A 68 -3.08 -9.57 -2.30
C ILE A 68 -2.24 -10.51 -3.17
N ASN A 69 -2.13 -10.19 -4.46
CA ASN A 69 -1.12 -10.82 -5.31
C ASN A 69 0.25 -10.20 -5.03
N LEU A 70 1.08 -10.90 -4.25
CA LEU A 70 2.39 -10.42 -3.84
C LEU A 70 3.33 -10.17 -5.02
N GLU A 71 3.19 -10.88 -6.14
CA GLU A 71 4.07 -10.73 -7.30
C GLU A 71 3.95 -9.35 -7.96
N LEU A 72 2.82 -8.67 -7.77
CA LEU A 72 2.61 -7.29 -8.22
C LEU A 72 3.22 -6.24 -7.28
N LEU A 73 3.59 -6.62 -6.05
CA LEU A 73 4.12 -5.67 -5.07
C LEU A 73 5.63 -5.57 -5.16
N SER A 74 6.12 -4.34 -5.29
CA SER A 74 7.53 -4.00 -5.13
C SER A 74 8.02 -4.29 -3.71
N ASN A 75 9.33 -4.40 -3.52
CA ASN A 75 9.90 -4.60 -2.18
C ASN A 75 9.58 -3.43 -1.24
N ASP A 76 9.51 -2.19 -1.76
CA ASP A 76 9.07 -1.04 -0.97
C ASP A 76 7.62 -1.17 -0.52
N GLN A 77 6.72 -1.57 -1.41
CA GLN A 77 5.30 -1.79 -1.05
C GLN A 77 5.13 -2.92 -0.04
N ARG A 78 5.91 -4.00 -0.17
CA ARG A 78 5.94 -5.09 0.82
C ARG A 78 6.46 -4.61 2.18
N ARG A 79 7.50 -3.77 2.21
CA ARG A 79 7.98 -3.12 3.44
C ARG A 79 6.91 -2.20 4.05
N MET A 80 6.23 -1.39 3.25
CA MET A 80 5.11 -0.54 3.71
C MET A 80 4.00 -1.39 4.34
N LEU A 81 3.55 -2.46 3.67
CA LEU A 81 2.56 -3.39 4.21
C LEU A 81 3.00 -4.02 5.53
N ASN A 82 4.27 -4.46 5.61
CA ASN A 82 4.82 -5.04 6.82
C ASN A 82 4.89 -4.05 7.98
N ASN A 83 5.27 -2.79 7.72
CA ASN A 83 5.33 -1.74 8.71
C ASN A 83 3.93 -1.40 9.23
N TYR A 84 2.94 -1.29 8.32
CA TYR A 84 1.54 -1.09 8.68
C TYR A 84 1.00 -2.25 9.55
N ASN A 85 1.25 -3.50 9.13
CA ASN A 85 0.89 -4.68 9.91
C ASN A 85 1.58 -4.71 11.28
N ALA A 86 2.82 -4.26 11.38
CA ALA A 86 3.52 -4.14 12.65
C ALA A 86 2.86 -3.10 13.56
N GLN A 87 2.49 -1.93 13.03
CA GLN A 87 1.78 -0.89 13.77
C GLN A 87 0.42 -1.37 14.29
N ILE A 88 -0.32 -2.17 13.50
CA ILE A 88 -1.57 -2.80 13.97
C ILE A 88 -1.29 -3.73 15.15
N ARG A 89 -0.30 -4.63 15.03
CA ARG A 89 0.04 -5.58 16.10
C ARG A 89 0.45 -4.88 17.39
N THR A 90 1.21 -3.79 17.30
CA THR A 90 1.67 -3.05 18.48
C THR A 90 0.53 -2.24 19.11
N THR A 91 -0.29 -1.56 18.32
CA THR A 91 -1.32 -0.64 18.81
C THR A 91 -2.62 -1.39 19.14
N VAL A 92 -3.25 -1.97 18.12
CA VAL A 92 -4.53 -2.67 18.24
C VAL A 92 -4.35 -3.97 19.02
N GLY A 93 -3.24 -4.68 18.77
CA GLY A 93 -2.94 -5.92 19.49
C GLY A 93 -2.75 -5.72 20.99
N ALA A 94 -2.09 -4.64 21.41
CA ALA A 94 -1.97 -4.28 22.83
C ALA A 94 -3.34 -3.98 23.46
N GLU A 95 -4.17 -3.22 22.74
CA GLU A 95 -5.51 -2.85 23.21
C GLU A 95 -6.45 -4.06 23.33
N LEU A 96 -6.44 -4.97 22.35
CA LEU A 96 -7.20 -6.22 22.39
C LEU A 96 -6.79 -7.11 23.57
N LYS A 97 -5.49 -7.20 23.87
CA LYS A 97 -5.01 -7.91 25.07
C LYS A 97 -5.48 -7.23 26.36
N ARG A 98 -5.37 -5.90 26.44
CA ARG A 98 -5.81 -5.11 27.59
C ARG A 98 -7.29 -5.34 27.90
N GLN A 99 -8.12 -5.39 26.86
CA GLN A 99 -9.55 -5.68 26.97
C GLN A 99 -9.89 -7.18 27.10
N LYS A 100 -8.90 -8.08 27.14
CA LYS A 100 -9.07 -9.55 27.16
C LYS A 100 -9.86 -10.11 25.96
N ARG A 101 -9.84 -9.43 24.82
CA ARG A 101 -10.54 -9.84 23.57
C ARG A 101 -9.65 -10.77 22.73
N MET A 102 -9.35 -11.94 23.28
CA MET A 102 -8.34 -12.84 22.71
C MET A 102 -8.70 -13.41 21.34
N HIS A 103 -9.99 -13.66 21.06
CA HIS A 103 -10.42 -14.08 19.72
C HIS A 103 -10.04 -13.06 18.64
N GLY A 104 -10.33 -11.77 18.89
CA GLY A 104 -9.94 -10.69 17.99
C GLY A 104 -8.43 -10.56 17.86
N PHE A 105 -7.69 -10.76 18.97
CA PHE A 105 -6.23 -10.74 18.95
C PHE A 105 -5.66 -11.83 18.04
N TYR A 106 -6.10 -13.08 18.17
CA TYR A 106 -5.60 -14.18 17.32
C TYR A 106 -6.02 -14.01 15.86
N TRP A 107 -7.24 -13.54 15.61
CA TRP A 107 -7.68 -13.19 14.26
C TRP A 107 -6.77 -12.13 13.62
N MET A 108 -6.50 -11.02 14.32
CA MET A 108 -5.62 -9.96 13.84
C MET A 108 -4.19 -10.47 13.60
N MET A 109 -3.65 -11.31 14.49
CA MET A 109 -2.33 -11.92 14.32
C MET A 109 -2.26 -12.79 13.06
N SER A 110 -3.33 -13.54 12.76
CA SER A 110 -3.41 -14.38 11.55
C SER A 110 -3.44 -13.56 10.25
N LYS A 111 -3.92 -12.31 10.29
CA LYS A 111 -4.03 -11.42 9.12
C LYS A 111 -2.81 -10.52 8.92
N THR A 112 -1.97 -10.39 9.93
CA THR A 112 -0.82 -9.48 9.92
C THR A 112 0.51 -10.23 9.79
N VAL A 113 0.52 -11.39 9.15
CA VAL A 113 1.75 -12.19 8.96
C VAL A 113 2.77 -11.41 8.12
N HIS A 114 4.05 -11.58 8.43
CA HIS A 114 5.13 -10.96 7.68
C HIS A 114 5.16 -11.44 6.24
N THR A 115 5.23 -10.49 5.30
CA THR A 115 5.33 -10.73 3.87
C THR A 115 6.79 -10.64 3.45
N PRO A 116 7.41 -11.72 2.93
CA PRO A 116 8.82 -11.70 2.54
C PRO A 116 9.06 -10.80 1.33
N GLU A 117 10.24 -10.21 1.21
CA GLU A 117 10.65 -9.46 0.02
C GLU A 117 10.85 -10.38 -1.20
N CYS A 118 10.59 -9.86 -2.41
CA CYS A 118 10.90 -10.57 -3.64
C CYS A 118 12.41 -10.64 -3.81
N LYS A 119 12.93 -11.87 -3.95
CA LYS A 119 14.33 -12.09 -4.34
C LYS A 119 14.54 -11.44 -5.71
N THR A 120 15.45 -10.48 -5.81
CA THR A 120 15.88 -9.98 -7.11
C THR A 120 16.44 -11.15 -7.89
N ARG A 121 15.95 -11.40 -9.11
CA ARG A 121 16.71 -12.23 -10.04
C ARG A 121 17.97 -11.45 -10.35
N VAL A 122 19.09 -11.84 -9.75
CA VAL A 122 20.41 -11.46 -10.25
C VAL A 122 20.46 -11.96 -11.69
N PRO A 123 20.67 -11.10 -12.71
CA PRO A 123 20.89 -11.59 -14.06
C PRO A 123 22.15 -12.45 -14.01
N ASN A 124 21.99 -13.74 -14.27
CA ASN A 124 23.11 -14.66 -14.33
C ASN A 124 24.01 -14.20 -15.49
N SER A 125 25.22 -13.75 -15.19
CA SER A 125 26.18 -13.30 -16.19
C SER A 125 26.70 -14.49 -16.99
N ARG A 126 25.96 -14.87 -18.05
CA ARG A 126 26.48 -15.57 -19.24
C ARG A 126 25.37 -15.82 -20.26
N THR A 127 25.27 -14.95 -21.27
CA THR A 127 25.29 -15.36 -22.69
C THR A 127 25.36 -14.13 -23.58
N THR A 128 26.44 -14.05 -24.34
CA THR A 128 26.61 -13.17 -25.49
C THR A 128 25.65 -13.60 -26.60
N SER A 129 24.70 -12.76 -27.00
CA SER A 129 24.29 -12.67 -28.40
C SER A 129 23.57 -11.35 -28.66
N SER A 130 23.96 -10.75 -29.78
CA SER A 130 23.67 -9.42 -30.26
C SER A 130 22.25 -9.27 -30.81
N SER A 131 21.49 -8.29 -30.32
CA SER A 131 20.46 -7.52 -31.06
C SER A 131 20.05 -6.28 -30.23
N PRO A 132 19.74 -5.13 -30.86
CA PRO A 132 19.62 -3.85 -30.16
C PRO A 132 18.30 -3.71 -29.38
N PRO A 133 18.29 -3.02 -28.23
CA PRO A 133 17.08 -2.80 -27.47
C PRO A 133 16.22 -1.71 -28.12
N SER A 134 14.99 -2.07 -28.48
CA SER A 134 13.91 -1.11 -28.70
C SER A 134 13.64 -0.38 -27.38
N ILE A 135 13.89 0.92 -27.39
CA ILE A 135 13.63 1.86 -26.31
C ILE A 135 12.12 1.94 -26.09
N LEU A 136 11.65 1.39 -24.97
CA LEU A 136 10.41 1.82 -24.32
C LEU A 136 10.73 1.98 -22.84
N SER A 137 11.11 3.21 -22.51
CA SER A 137 11.25 3.72 -21.15
C SER A 137 9.92 3.61 -20.42
N GLY A 138 9.74 2.56 -19.62
CA GLY A 138 8.64 2.47 -18.67
C GLY A 138 8.99 3.21 -17.39
N VAL A 139 8.65 4.50 -17.34
CA VAL A 139 8.65 5.28 -16.10
C VAL A 139 7.64 4.64 -15.14
N CYS A 140 8.13 3.99 -14.08
CA CYS A 140 7.30 3.41 -13.04
C CYS A 140 6.80 4.55 -12.14
N HIS A 141 5.62 5.10 -12.47
CA HIS A 141 4.93 6.04 -11.59
C HIS A 141 4.52 5.32 -10.30
N PRO A 142 4.81 5.88 -9.10
CA PRO A 142 4.24 5.37 -7.87
C PRO A 142 2.76 5.75 -7.83
N ILE A 143 1.93 4.85 -7.29
CA ILE A 143 0.48 5.02 -7.09
C ILE A 143 -0.35 4.82 -8.36
N ALA A 144 -0.32 3.60 -8.92
CA ALA A 144 -1.46 2.94 -9.56
C ALA A 144 -0.94 1.66 -10.21
N LEU A 145 -1.25 0.51 -9.63
CA LEU A 145 -1.34 -0.84 -10.24
C LEU A 145 -1.06 -1.90 -9.16
N ALA A 146 -1.96 -1.99 -8.19
CA ALA A 146 -2.22 -3.25 -7.48
C ALA A 146 -3.71 -3.62 -7.63
N LEU A 147 -4.31 -3.24 -8.76
CA LEU A 147 -5.75 -3.37 -9.04
C LEU A 147 -6.06 -4.29 -10.22
N ILE A 148 -5.06 -4.90 -10.86
CA ILE A 148 -5.26 -5.79 -12.02
C ILE A 148 -4.38 -7.04 -11.85
N ALA A 149 -4.72 -7.96 -10.94
CA ALA A 149 -4.40 -9.39 -11.08
C ALA A 149 -5.17 -10.26 -10.10
N LEU A 150 -6.41 -9.88 -9.72
CA LEU A 150 -7.27 -10.77 -8.94
C LEU A 150 -8.22 -11.62 -9.82
N VAL A 151 -8.32 -11.32 -11.12
CA VAL A 151 -9.40 -11.88 -11.97
C VAL A 151 -9.01 -13.18 -12.68
N SER A 152 -7.73 -13.52 -12.85
CA SER A 152 -7.38 -14.79 -13.52
C SER A 152 -7.55 -16.04 -12.65
N TYR A 153 -7.75 -15.92 -11.33
CA TYR A 153 -7.81 -17.08 -10.42
C TYR A 153 -9.24 -17.49 -10.00
N LEU A 154 -10.25 -16.69 -10.34
CA LEU A 154 -11.66 -16.99 -10.02
C LEU A 154 -12.48 -17.43 -11.24
N SER A 155 -11.82 -17.72 -12.36
CA SER A 155 -12.43 -18.27 -13.58
C SER A 155 -11.73 -19.55 -14.07
N SER A 156 -11.09 -20.32 -13.19
CA SER A 156 -10.49 -21.63 -13.50
C SER A 156 -10.68 -22.60 -12.36
#